data_AF-A0A1X0HSV9-F1
#
_entry.id   AF-A0A1X0HSV9-F1
#
_cell.length_a   1.000
_cell.length_b   1.000
_cell.length_c   1.000
_cell.angle_alpha   90.00
_cell.angle_beta   90.00
_cell.angle_gamma   90.00
#
_symmetry.space_group_name_H-M   'P 1'
#
loop_
_entity.id
_entity.type
_entity.pdbx_description
1 polymer ?
#
loop_
_entity_poly.entity_id
_entity_poly.type
_entity_poly.pdbx_seq_one_letter_code
_entity_poly.pdbx_strand_id
1 'polypeptide(L)'
;LTLFPATLELSLAAMLFAGTFGLLAGVIAALKRGSLFDHGVMTVSLAGYSMPIFWWGLILIMLFSVSLGWTPVSGRLDLLYD
;
A
#
# COMPACT_ATOMS: atom_id res chain seq x y z
N LEU A 1 2.87 -21.76 15.56
CA LEU A 1 2.04 -20.67 16.12
C LEU A 1 2.64 -19.26 15.91
N THR A 2 3.90 -19.12 15.47
CA THR A 2 4.60 -17.82 15.29
C THR A 2 4.25 -17.04 14.02
N LEU A 3 3.64 -17.70 13.01
CA LEU A 3 3.25 -17.05 11.75
C LEU A 3 1.91 -16.31 11.85
N PHE A 4 1.02 -16.79 12.71
CA PHE A 4 -0.32 -16.21 12.89
C PHE A 4 -0.28 -14.76 13.44
N PRO A 5 0.54 -14.43 14.45
CA PRO A 5 0.71 -13.05 14.91
C PRO A 5 1.20 -12.11 13.80
N ALA A 6 2.20 -12.52 13.02
CA ALA A 6 2.76 -11.69 11.95
C ALA A 6 1.73 -11.40 10.83
N THR A 7 0.93 -12.41 10.45
CA THR A 7 -0.16 -12.20 9.48
C THR A 7 -1.25 -11.28 10.03
N LEU A 8 -1.56 -11.38 11.33
CA LEU A 8 -2.54 -10.51 11.98
C LEU A 8 -2.07 -9.06 12.04
N GLU A 9 -0.84 -8.82 12.49
CA GLU A 9 -0.26 -7.47 12.53
C GLU A 9 -0.23 -6.84 11.14
N LEU A 10 0.22 -7.59 10.12
CA LEU A 10 0.28 -7.11 8.74
C LEU A 10 -1.11 -6.81 8.19
N SER A 11 -2.08 -7.71 8.39
CA SER A 11 -3.43 -7.52 7.85
C SER A 11 -4.18 -6.37 8.52
N LEU A 12 -4.06 -6.21 9.84
CA LEU A 12 -4.66 -5.09 10.57
C LEU A 12 -4.04 -3.76 10.14
N ALA A 13 -2.72 -3.67 10.04
CA ALA A 13 -2.03 -2.47 9.57
C ALA A 13 -2.47 -2.11 8.13
N ALA A 14 -2.53 -3.10 7.24
CA ALA A 14 -2.99 -2.91 5.87
C ALA A 14 -4.44 -2.44 5.80
N MET A 15 -5.34 -3.01 6.60
CA MET A 15 -6.75 -2.62 6.64
C MET A 15 -6.94 -1.19 7.15
N LEU A 16 -6.23 -0.79 8.20
CA LEU A 16 -6.29 0.58 8.72
C LEU A 16 -5.77 1.58 7.69
N PHE A 17 -4.64 1.27 7.05
CA PHE A 17 -4.07 2.12 6.01
C PHE A 17 -4.99 2.22 4.78
N ALA A 18 -5.42 1.10 4.22
CA ALA A 18 -6.30 1.06 3.06
C ALA A 18 -7.65 1.71 3.36
N GLY A 19 -8.23 1.45 4.54
CA GLY A 19 -9.50 2.02 4.96
C GLY A 19 -9.43 3.54 5.12
N THR A 20 -8.43 4.06 5.83
CA THR A 20 -8.30 5.51 6.06
C THR A 20 -7.99 6.26 4.77
N PHE A 21 -6.92 5.90 4.06
CA PHE A 21 -6.52 6.61 2.85
C PHE A 21 -7.49 6.38 1.69
N GLY A 22 -7.98 5.15 1.51
CA GLY A 22 -8.93 4.82 0.46
C GLY A 22 -10.27 5.52 0.66
N LEU A 23 -10.80 5.54 1.88
CA LEU A 23 -12.06 6.23 2.18
C LEU A 23 -11.92 7.74 2.01
N LEU A 24 -10.86 8.36 2.54
CA LEU A 24 -10.64 9.80 2.40
C LEU A 24 -10.50 10.20 0.92
N ALA A 25 -9.68 9.47 0.15
CA ALA A 25 -9.51 9.73 -1.28
C ALA A 25 -10.83 9.55 -2.05
N GLY A 26 -11.60 8.50 -1.74
CA GLY A 26 -12.90 8.23 -2.36
C GLY A 26 -13.95 9.30 -2.03
N VAL A 27 -14.04 9.74 -0.78
CA VAL A 27 -14.95 10.81 -0.35
C VAL A 27 -14.59 12.12 -1.04
N ILE A 28 -13.30 12.48 -1.10
CA ILE A 28 -12.84 13.71 -1.76
C ILE A 28 -13.14 13.67 -3.26
N ALA A 29 -12.89 12.54 -3.93
CA ALA A 29 -13.22 12.34 -5.34
C ALA A 29 -14.73 12.48 -5.60
N ALA A 30 -15.56 11.90 -4.73
CA ALA A 30 -17.02 12.01 -4.82
C ALA A 30 -17.53 13.45 -4.62
N LEU A 31 -16.95 14.19 -3.66
CA LEU A 31 -17.32 15.58 -3.41
C LEU A 31 -16.88 16.53 -4.53
N LYS A 32 -15.75 16.24 -5.19
CA LYS A 32 -15.21 17.02 -6.32
C LYS A 32 -15.32 16.26 -7.63
N ARG A 33 -16.49 15.68 -7.89
CA ARG A 33 -16.76 14.89 -9.09
C ARG A 33 -16.50 15.70 -10.37
N GLY A 34 -15.76 15.11 -11.32
CA GLY A 34 -15.35 15.76 -12.57
C GLY A 34 -14.17 16.74 -12.42
N SER A 35 -13.52 16.80 -11.26
CA SER A 35 -12.27 17.55 -11.07
C SER A 35 -11.04 16.72 -11.43
N LEU A 36 -9.88 17.38 -11.58
CA LEU A 36 -8.59 16.70 -11.77
C LEU A 36 -8.28 15.70 -10.64
N PHE A 37 -8.78 15.94 -9.41
CA PHE A 37 -8.62 15.02 -8.30
C PHE A 37 -9.42 13.73 -8.49
N ASP A 38 -10.65 13.82 -8.98
CA ASP A 38 -11.50 12.66 -9.29
C ASP A 38 -10.84 11.78 -10.37
N HIS A 39 -10.37 12.41 -11.45
CA HIS A 39 -9.63 11.70 -12.51
C HIS A 39 -8.31 11.09 -12.03
N GLY A 40 -7.57 11.79 -11.16
CA GLY A 40 -6.34 11.27 -10.56
C GLY A 40 -6.59 10.03 -9.71
N VAL A 41 -7.56 10.09 -8.80
CA VAL A 41 -7.95 8.94 -7.94
C VAL A 41 -8.44 7.77 -8.78
N MET A 42 -9.27 8.02 -9.79
CA MET A 42 -9.74 7.00 -10.74
C MET A 42 -8.58 6.34 -11.49
N THR A 43 -7.62 7.12 -12.00
CA THR A 43 -6.47 6.61 -12.75
C THR A 43 -5.57 5.75 -11.86
N VAL A 44 -5.27 6.21 -10.65
CA VAL A 44 -4.48 5.43 -9.68
C VAL A 44 -5.21 4.14 -9.29
N SER A 45 -6.53 4.19 -9.08
CA SER A 45 -7.33 3.01 -8.76
C SER A 45 -7.32 1.99 -9.90
N LEU A 46 -7.46 2.45 -11.14
CA LEU A 46 -7.40 1.59 -12.32
C LEU A 46 -6.01 0.98 -12.49
N ALA A 47 -4.95 1.77 -12.38
CA ALA A 47 -3.58 1.27 -12.47
C ALA A 47 -3.28 0.21 -11.38
N GLY A 48 -3.74 0.45 -10.15
CA GLY A 48 -3.63 -0.48 -9.04
C GLY A 48 -4.32 -1.82 -9.33
N TYR A 49 -5.52 -1.78 -9.91
CA TYR A 49 -6.32 -2.97 -10.18
C TYR A 49 -5.93 -3.72 -11.47
N SER A 50 -5.49 -3.01 -12.51
CA SER A 50 -5.27 -3.60 -13.85
C SER A 50 -3.96 -4.35 -14.00
N MET A 51 -2.95 -4.07 -13.17
CA MET A 51 -1.64 -4.74 -13.26
C MET A 51 -1.59 -6.00 -12.38
N PRO A 52 -0.85 -7.05 -12.78
CA PRO A 52 -0.65 -8.22 -11.94
C PRO A 52 0.01 -7.86 -10.60
N ILE A 53 -0.45 -8.47 -9.51
CA ILE A 53 0.02 -8.16 -8.14
C ILE A 53 1.55 -8.30 -7.98
N PHE A 54 2.17 -9.25 -8.68
CA PHE A 54 3.62 -9.47 -8.60
C PHE A 54 4.42 -8.32 -9.22
N TRP A 55 3.91 -7.68 -10.28
CA TRP A 55 4.54 -6.50 -10.88
C TRP A 55 4.56 -5.34 -9.91
N TRP A 56 3.42 -5.09 -9.24
CA TRP A 56 3.34 -4.10 -8.18
C TRP A 56 4.34 -4.39 -7.06
N GLY A 57 4.40 -5.64 -6.59
CA GLY A 57 5.38 -6.05 -5.58
C GLY A 57 6.82 -5.71 -5.98
N LEU A 58 7.23 -6.08 -7.20
CA LEU A 58 8.58 -5.81 -7.68
C LEU A 58 8.89 -4.31 -7.83
N ILE A 59 7.96 -3.54 -8.41
CA ILE A 59 8.12 -2.09 -8.58
C ILE A 59 8.22 -1.40 -7.21
N LEU A 60 7.36 -1.77 -6.26
CA LEU A 60 7.35 -1.19 -4.93
C LEU A 60 8.62 -1.54 -4.14
N ILE A 61 9.15 -2.76 -4.24
CA ILE A 61 10.43 -3.13 -3.65
C ILE A 61 11.56 -2.29 -4.26
N MET A 62 11.62 -2.19 -5.58
CA MET A 62 12.67 -1.43 -6.26
C MET A 62 12.61 0.06 -5.91
N LEU A 63 11.42 0.62 -5.78
CA LEU A 63 11.24 2.00 -5.37
C LEU A 63 11.61 2.19 -3.89
N PHE A 64 10.92 1.52 -2.97
CA PHE A 64 11.07 1.80 -1.53
C PHE A 64 12.34 1.21 -0.91
N SER A 65 12.77 0.03 -1.35
CA SER A 65 13.94 -0.63 -0.75
C SER A 65 15.25 -0.26 -1.45
N VAL A 66 15.26 -0.18 -2.78
CA VAL A 66 16.51 0.04 -3.54
C VAL A 66 16.75 1.53 -3.80
N SER A 67 15.76 2.25 -4.32
CA SER A 67 15.92 3.67 -4.68
C SER A 67 15.86 4.59 -3.46
N LEU A 68 14.82 4.44 -2.63
CA LEU A 68 14.62 5.29 -1.45
C LEU A 68 15.31 4.77 -0.18
N GLY A 69 15.63 3.48 -0.09
CA GLY A 69 16.27 2.88 1.09
C GLY A 69 15.43 2.92 2.37
N TRP A 70 14.10 3.00 2.25
CA TRP A 70 13.18 3.10 3.39
C TRP A 70 12.98 1.78 4.13
N THR A 71 12.99 0.67 3.39
CA THR A 71 12.72 -0.67 3.93
C THR A 71 13.81 -1.66 3.51
N PRO A 72 14.15 -2.66 4.34
CA PRO A 72 15.00 -3.75 3.89
C PRO A 72 14.31 -4.54 2.77
N VAL A 73 15.09 -5.06 1.83
CA VAL A 73 14.58 -5.82 0.68
C VAL A 73 13.85 -7.11 1.13
N SER A 74 14.27 -7.69 2.25
CA SER A 74 13.67 -8.89 2.83
C SER A 74 14.04 -9.03 4.30
N GLY A 75 13.23 -9.77 5.05
CA GLY A 75 13.46 -10.06 6.47
C GLY A 75 12.46 -9.33 7.37
N ARG A 76 12.29 -9.83 8.59
CA ARG A 76 11.48 -9.18 9.63
C ARG A 76 12.41 -8.34 10.50
N LEU A 77 12.09 -7.07 10.66
CA LEU A 77 12.73 -6.20 11.66
C LEU A 77 12.17 -6.62 13.03
N ASP A 78 13.03 -7.13 13.91
CA ASP A 78 12.67 -7.63 15.23
C ASP A 78 13.61 -7.05 16.27
N LEU A 79 13.08 -6.29 17.24
CA LEU A 79 13.86 -5.61 18.29
C LEU A 79 14.63 -6.57 19.20
N LEU A 80 14.28 -7.86 19.19
CA LEU A 80 14.97 -8.90 19.97
C LEU A 80 16.13 -9.57 19.22
N TYR A 81 16.25 -9.36 17.90
CA TYR A 81 17.28 -9.95 17.03
C TYR A 81 18.15 -8.91 16.30
N ASP A 82 18.28 -7.71 16.89
CA ASP A 82 19.37 -6.76 16.59
C ASP A 82 20.65 -7.11 17.37
#